data_AF-A0A9D5LP15-F1
#
_entry.id   AF-A0A9D5LP15-F1
#
_cell.length_a   1.000
_cell.length_b   1.000
_cell.length_c   1.000
_cell.angle_alpha   90.00
_cell.angle_beta   90.00
_cell.angle_gamma   90.00
#
_symmetry.space_group_name_H-M   'P 1'
#
loop_
_entity.id
_entity.type
_entity.pdbx_description
1 polymer ?
#
loop_
_entity_poly.entity_id
_entity_poly.type
_entity_poly.pdbx_seq_one_letter_code
_entity_poly.pdbx_strand_id
1 'polypeptide(L)'
;MATKIRLQRRGHKDYAFYPIVIADSRAPRDGKFIERIGSYNPNTNPATITLNFERALYWLNVGAIPTQTVRTILSQEGVLLMKHLQGGVKKGAFDQAEAERRFAAWKQSKQQSVDADKTAMASKKEQELKARLEAEQAVNKAKAEAVAKKKAELAAAKAEAEAAAAAEAAANEAPAEEAPAAEAE
;
A
#
# COMPACT_ATOMS: atom_id res chain seq x y z
N MET A 1 10.62 -35.59 -19.02
CA MET A 1 10.81 -35.59 -17.56
C MET A 1 11.73 -34.43 -17.23
N ALA A 2 11.17 -33.28 -16.89
CA ALA A 2 11.97 -32.11 -16.56
C ALA A 2 11.51 -31.57 -15.21
N THR A 3 12.41 -31.56 -14.23
CA THR A 3 12.17 -30.93 -12.94
C THR A 3 12.12 -29.41 -13.15
N LYS A 4 11.03 -28.78 -12.73
CA LYS A 4 10.83 -27.33 -12.84
C LYS A 4 10.83 -26.68 -11.46
N ILE A 5 11.42 -25.48 -11.40
CA ILE A 5 11.25 -24.57 -10.26
C ILE A 5 10.07 -23.65 -10.59
N ARG A 6 8.99 -23.79 -9.84
CA ARG A 6 7.71 -23.12 -10.14
C ARG A 6 7.06 -22.55 -8.88
N LEU A 7 6.12 -21.64 -9.09
CA LEU A 7 5.27 -21.11 -8.05
C LEU A 7 4.00 -21.95 -7.96
N GLN A 8 3.63 -22.36 -6.74
CA GLN A 8 2.27 -22.87 -6.48
C GLN A 8 1.41 -21.71 -6.00
N ARG A 9 0.11 -21.72 -6.30
CA ARG A 9 -0.78 -20.68 -5.78
C ARG A 9 -1.42 -21.18 -4.49
N ARG A 10 -1.16 -20.47 -3.40
CA ARG A 10 -1.82 -20.63 -2.11
C ARG A 10 -2.39 -19.29 -1.66
N GLY A 11 -3.04 -19.26 -0.50
CA GLY A 11 -3.76 -18.10 0.01
C GLY A 11 -5.26 -18.19 -0.29
N HIS A 12 -5.96 -17.10 -0.05
CA HIS A 12 -7.40 -17.00 -0.26
C HIS A 12 -7.73 -16.14 -1.48
N LYS A 13 -9.02 -16.03 -1.80
CA LYS A 13 -9.49 -15.12 -2.85
C LYS A 13 -9.00 -13.70 -2.55
N ASP A 14 -8.43 -13.03 -3.55
CA ASP A 14 -7.89 -11.67 -3.46
C ASP A 14 -6.64 -11.50 -2.56
N TYR A 15 -6.04 -12.60 -2.06
CA TYR A 15 -4.77 -12.57 -1.35
C TYR A 15 -3.90 -13.76 -1.74
N ALA A 16 -3.07 -13.55 -2.76
CA ALA A 16 -2.27 -14.62 -3.34
C ALA A 16 -0.92 -14.76 -2.62
N PHE A 17 -0.56 -15.99 -2.27
CA PHE A 17 0.74 -16.33 -1.69
C PHE A 17 1.38 -17.46 -2.48
N TYR A 18 2.67 -17.34 -2.80
CA TYR A 18 3.32 -18.25 -3.73
C TYR A 18 4.51 -18.99 -3.12
N PRO A 19 4.33 -20.23 -2.62
CA PRO A 19 5.46 -21.09 -2.29
C PRO A 19 6.30 -21.37 -3.55
N ILE A 20 7.62 -21.25 -3.42
CA ILE A 20 8.58 -21.61 -4.46
C ILE A 20 8.91 -23.09 -4.26
N VAL A 21 8.53 -23.93 -5.22
CA VAL A 21 8.67 -25.38 -5.12
C VAL A 21 9.40 -25.97 -6.31
N ILE A 22 10.01 -27.11 -6.06
CA ILE A 22 10.58 -28.02 -7.04
C ILE A 22 9.57 -29.11 -7.31
N ALA A 23 9.17 -29.28 -8.56
CA ALA A 23 8.24 -30.32 -8.95
C ALA A 23 8.52 -30.84 -10.35
N ASP A 24 8.05 -32.04 -10.67
CA ASP A 24 8.06 -32.52 -12.05
C ASP A 24 7.13 -31.64 -12.93
N SER A 25 7.55 -31.41 -14.17
CA SER A 25 6.81 -30.65 -15.17
C SER A 25 5.35 -31.09 -15.40
N ARG A 26 5.03 -32.37 -15.22
CA ARG A 26 3.72 -32.96 -15.49
C ARG A 26 2.78 -32.87 -14.29
N ALA A 27 3.30 -32.65 -13.08
CA ALA A 27 2.48 -32.51 -11.90
C ALA A 27 1.56 -31.27 -12.04
N PRO A 28 0.31 -31.30 -11.54
CA PRO A 28 -0.56 -30.13 -11.58
C PRO A 28 0.01 -28.99 -10.73
N ARG A 29 -0.41 -27.74 -10.98
CA ARG A 29 0.16 -26.53 -10.34
C ARG A 29 0.25 -26.67 -8.82
N ASP A 30 -0.86 -27.01 -8.18
CA ASP A 30 -0.98 -27.10 -6.72
C ASP A 30 -0.92 -28.55 -6.21
N GLY A 31 -0.35 -29.46 -7.02
CA GLY A 31 -0.20 -30.87 -6.68
C GLY A 31 1.07 -31.19 -5.90
N LYS A 32 1.43 -32.49 -5.94
CA LYS A 32 2.64 -33.03 -5.32
C LYS A 32 3.89 -32.34 -5.85
N PHE A 33 4.75 -31.92 -4.92
CA PHE A 33 6.07 -31.38 -5.17
C PHE A 33 7.14 -32.26 -4.52
N ILE A 34 8.39 -32.07 -4.91
CA ILE A 34 9.56 -32.79 -4.38
C ILE A 34 10.06 -32.06 -3.14
N GLU A 35 10.31 -30.75 -3.26
CA GLU A 35 10.85 -29.91 -2.19
C GLU A 35 10.30 -28.49 -2.28
N ARG A 36 10.08 -27.86 -1.13
CA ARG A 36 9.79 -26.42 -1.02
C ARG A 36 11.09 -25.69 -0.65
N ILE A 37 11.54 -24.80 -1.52
CA ILE A 37 12.79 -24.04 -1.35
C ILE A 37 12.57 -22.61 -0.86
N GLY A 38 11.33 -22.13 -0.85
CA GLY A 38 11.04 -20.77 -0.42
C GLY A 38 9.58 -20.33 -0.54
N SER A 39 9.38 -19.03 -0.52
CA SER A 39 8.11 -18.34 -0.74
C SER A 39 8.30 -16.95 -1.32
N TYR A 40 7.29 -16.52 -2.06
CA TYR A 40 7.15 -15.21 -2.66
C TYR A 40 5.79 -14.61 -2.28
N ASN A 41 5.82 -13.43 -1.66
CA ASN A 41 4.64 -12.66 -1.29
C ASN A 41 4.60 -11.35 -2.10
N PRO A 42 3.72 -11.24 -3.11
CA PRO A 42 3.57 -10.02 -3.91
C PRO A 42 2.68 -8.96 -3.24
N ASN A 43 2.03 -9.26 -2.12
CA ASN A 43 1.13 -8.29 -1.46
C ASN A 43 1.88 -7.25 -0.64
N THR A 44 3.19 -7.43 -0.43
CA THR A 44 4.07 -6.46 0.21
C THR A 44 4.83 -5.66 -0.85
N ASN A 45 5.14 -4.40 -0.56
CA ASN A 45 5.94 -3.54 -1.44
C ASN A 45 7.11 -2.93 -0.65
N PRO A 46 8.37 -3.31 -0.93
CA PRO A 46 8.81 -4.30 -1.92
C PRO A 46 8.36 -5.74 -1.57
N ALA A 47 8.20 -6.58 -2.60
CA ALA A 47 7.72 -7.96 -2.44
C ALA A 47 8.65 -8.78 -1.54
N THR A 48 8.07 -9.47 -0.56
CA THR A 48 8.84 -10.28 0.40
C THR A 48 9.18 -11.62 -0.22
N ILE A 49 10.47 -11.91 -0.33
CA ILE A 49 11.00 -13.18 -0.83
C ILE A 49 11.73 -13.85 0.33
N THR A 50 11.45 -15.14 0.52
CA THR A 50 12.21 -15.99 1.44
C THR A 50 12.69 -17.19 0.64
N LEU A 51 14.01 -17.35 0.50
CA LEU A 51 14.60 -18.38 -0.33
C LEU A 51 15.74 -19.07 0.40
N ASN A 52 15.75 -20.41 0.38
CA ASN A 52 16.93 -21.18 0.73
C ASN A 52 17.90 -21.16 -0.46
N PHE A 53 18.96 -20.35 -0.33
CA PHE A 53 19.93 -20.08 -1.39
C PHE A 53 20.68 -21.35 -1.83
N GLU A 54 21.13 -22.16 -0.87
CA GLU A 54 21.91 -23.37 -1.14
C GLU A 54 21.09 -24.42 -1.90
N ARG A 55 19.85 -24.66 -1.46
CA ARG A 55 18.95 -25.62 -2.12
C ARG A 55 18.56 -25.13 -3.51
N ALA A 56 18.30 -23.84 -3.69
CA ALA A 56 18.02 -23.27 -5.01
C ALA A 56 19.20 -23.49 -5.97
N LEU A 57 20.44 -23.27 -5.50
CA LEU A 57 21.65 -23.47 -6.29
C LEU A 57 21.88 -24.94 -6.64
N TYR A 58 21.67 -25.86 -5.68
CA TYR A 58 21.73 -27.30 -5.91
C TYR A 58 20.79 -27.72 -7.04
N TRP A 59 19.52 -27.32 -6.96
CA TRP A 59 18.51 -27.70 -7.96
C TRP A 59 18.83 -27.16 -9.35
N LEU A 60 19.37 -25.94 -9.44
CA LEU A 60 19.82 -25.39 -10.71
C LEU A 60 21.05 -26.11 -11.30
N ASN A 61 21.91 -26.67 -10.44
CA ASN A 61 23.10 -27.42 -10.86
C ASN A 61 22.74 -28.83 -11.34
N VAL A 62 21.73 -29.48 -10.76
CA VAL A 62 21.20 -30.78 -11.25
C VAL A 62 20.29 -30.64 -12.48
N GLY A 63 20.11 -29.42 -13.00
CA GLY A 63 19.39 -29.17 -14.26
C GLY A 63 17.92 -28.81 -14.10
N ALA A 64 17.46 -28.42 -12.91
CA ALA A 64 16.09 -27.91 -12.77
C ALA A 64 15.90 -26.59 -13.55
N ILE A 65 14.78 -26.49 -14.27
CA ILE A 65 14.47 -25.35 -15.14
C ILE A 65 13.53 -24.39 -14.40
N PRO A 66 13.92 -23.13 -14.13
CA PRO A 66 13.02 -22.16 -13.52
C PRO A 66 12.00 -21.62 -14.53
N THR A 67 10.77 -21.39 -14.06
CA THR A 67 9.74 -20.63 -14.79
C THR A 67 10.07 -19.14 -14.86
N GLN A 68 9.45 -18.37 -15.76
CA GLN A 68 9.82 -16.97 -16.05
C GLN A 68 9.87 -16.07 -14.79
N THR A 69 8.80 -16.06 -13.99
CA THR A 69 8.76 -15.26 -12.75
C THR A 69 9.79 -15.74 -11.72
N VAL A 70 9.94 -17.05 -11.58
CA VAL A 70 10.93 -17.65 -10.66
C VAL A 70 12.35 -17.29 -11.11
N ARG A 71 12.62 -17.25 -12.42
CA ARG A 71 13.92 -16.82 -12.96
C ARG A 71 14.23 -15.39 -12.55
N THR A 72 13.25 -14.49 -12.59
CA THR A 72 13.41 -13.11 -12.10
C THR A 72 13.73 -13.08 -10.61
N ILE A 73 12.99 -13.83 -9.80
CA ILE A 73 13.24 -13.93 -8.35
C ILE A 73 14.65 -14.45 -8.07
N LEU A 74 15.06 -15.55 -8.71
CA LEU A 74 16.40 -16.14 -8.56
C LEU A 74 17.52 -15.21 -9.06
N SER A 75 17.22 -14.35 -10.04
CA SER A 75 18.16 -13.31 -10.51
C SER A 75 18.28 -12.18 -9.50
N GLN A 76 17.18 -11.75 -8.89
CA GLN A 76 17.15 -10.69 -7.88
C GLN A 76 17.85 -11.10 -6.59
N GLU A 77 17.71 -12.36 -6.19
CA GLU A 77 18.40 -12.95 -5.03
C GLU A 77 19.86 -13.34 -5.31
N GLY A 78 20.28 -13.35 -6.59
CA GLY A 78 21.66 -13.61 -6.99
C GLY A 78 22.04 -15.08 -7.17
N VAL A 79 21.10 -16.02 -7.04
CA VAL A 79 21.36 -17.46 -7.23
C VAL A 79 21.88 -17.74 -8.65
N LEU A 80 21.30 -17.09 -9.66
CA LEU A 80 21.75 -17.26 -11.06
C LEU A 80 23.16 -16.70 -11.28
N LEU A 81 23.51 -15.60 -10.61
CA LEU A 81 24.85 -15.03 -10.67
C LEU A 81 25.86 -15.99 -10.04
N MET A 82 25.55 -16.53 -8.87
CA MET A 82 26.42 -17.51 -8.20
C MET A 82 26.63 -18.75 -9.05
N LYS A 83 25.57 -19.28 -9.69
CA LYS A 83 25.68 -20.40 -10.63
C LYS A 83 26.63 -20.06 -11.80
N HIS A 84 26.53 -18.87 -12.36
CA HIS A 84 27.39 -18.43 -13.45
C HIS A 84 28.87 -18.34 -13.01
N LEU A 85 29.12 -17.74 -11.84
CA LEU A 85 30.46 -17.60 -11.27
C LEU A 85 31.09 -18.97 -10.98
N GLN A 86 30.35 -19.90 -10.36
CA GLN A 86 30.79 -21.28 -10.16
C GLN A 86 31.10 -22.00 -11.48
N GLY A 87 30.36 -21.69 -12.55
CA GLY A 87 30.66 -22.20 -13.88
C GLY A 87 32.00 -21.68 -14.44
N GLY A 88 32.38 -20.44 -14.14
CA GLY A 88 33.68 -19.87 -14.47
C GLY A 88 34.83 -20.53 -13.70
N VAL A 89 34.64 -20.75 -12.39
CA VAL A 89 35.61 -21.47 -11.54
C VAL A 89 35.81 -22.91 -12.03
N LYS A 90 34.73 -23.64 -12.35
CA LYS A 90 34.82 -25.00 -12.90
C LYS A 90 35.56 -25.08 -14.24
N LYS A 91 35.55 -23.99 -15.01
CA LYS A 91 36.28 -23.87 -16.28
C LYS A 91 37.72 -23.36 -16.10
N GLY A 92 38.12 -23.00 -14.87
CA GLY A 92 39.45 -22.46 -14.58
C GLY A 92 39.66 -21.00 -14.97
N ALA A 93 38.59 -20.22 -15.17
CA ALA A 93 38.70 -18.82 -15.59
C ALA A 93 39.15 -17.87 -14.46
N PHE A 94 38.84 -18.22 -13.22
CA PHE A 94 39.21 -17.48 -11.99
C PHE A 94 39.07 -18.41 -10.77
N ASP A 95 39.60 -18.00 -9.63
CA ASP A 95 39.54 -18.76 -8.38
C ASP A 95 38.19 -18.58 -7.63
N GLN A 96 37.99 -19.41 -6.61
CA GLN A 96 36.78 -19.36 -5.78
C GLN A 96 36.67 -18.04 -4.98
N ALA A 97 37.81 -17.48 -4.56
CA ALA A 97 37.85 -16.24 -3.78
C ALA A 97 37.40 -15.02 -4.59
N GLU A 98 37.80 -14.93 -5.85
CA GLU A 98 37.39 -13.88 -6.77
C GLU A 98 35.90 -14.00 -7.12
N ALA A 99 35.40 -15.23 -7.29
CA ALA A 99 33.97 -15.47 -7.46
C ALA A 99 33.16 -14.90 -6.29
N GLU A 100 33.57 -15.18 -5.06
CA GLU A 100 32.93 -14.69 -3.85
C GLU A 100 33.04 -13.17 -3.72
N ARG A 101 34.19 -12.59 -4.06
CA ARG A 101 34.38 -11.13 -4.07
C ARG A 101 33.44 -10.45 -5.05
N ARG A 102 33.34 -10.96 -6.28
CA ARG A 102 32.43 -10.42 -7.32
C ARG A 102 30.96 -10.54 -6.87
N PHE A 103 30.60 -11.67 -6.27
CA PHE A 103 29.26 -11.89 -5.74
C PHE A 103 28.93 -10.94 -4.57
N ALA A 104 29.86 -10.76 -3.63
CA ALA A 104 29.71 -9.86 -2.50
C ALA A 104 29.56 -8.40 -2.94
N ALA A 105 30.38 -7.94 -3.89
CA ALA A 105 30.28 -6.60 -4.45
C ALA A 105 28.92 -6.37 -5.14
N TRP A 106 28.46 -7.34 -5.93
CA TRP A 106 27.13 -7.29 -6.53
C TRP A 106 26.03 -7.23 -5.47
N LYS A 107 26.11 -8.06 -4.42
CA LYS A 107 25.12 -8.12 -3.33
C LYS A 107 25.05 -6.78 -2.59
N GLN A 108 26.18 -6.15 -2.32
CA GLN A 108 26.23 -4.83 -1.69
C GLN A 108 25.57 -3.76 -2.56
N SER A 109 25.90 -3.69 -3.85
CA SER A 109 25.28 -2.75 -4.79
C SER A 109 23.77 -2.98 -4.89
N LYS A 110 23.34 -4.25 -4.92
CA LYS A 110 21.92 -4.61 -4.97
C LYS A 110 21.19 -4.18 -3.70
N GLN A 111 21.78 -4.42 -2.53
CA GLN A 111 21.23 -4.01 -1.24
C GLN A 111 21.07 -2.49 -1.17
N GLN A 112 22.07 -1.73 -1.63
CA GLN A 112 21.99 -0.27 -1.70
C GLN A 112 20.85 0.22 -2.59
N SER A 113 20.66 -0.39 -3.77
CA SER A 113 19.53 -0.06 -4.66
C SER A 113 18.18 -0.36 -4.00
N VAL A 114 18.04 -1.50 -3.33
CA VAL A 114 16.80 -1.88 -2.64
C VAL A 114 16.50 -0.94 -1.47
N ASP A 115 17.51 -0.55 -0.70
CA ASP A 115 17.32 0.34 0.45
C ASP A 115 17.05 1.79 0.01
N ALA A 116 17.62 2.22 -1.11
CA ALA A 116 17.25 3.48 -1.76
C ALA A 116 15.78 3.47 -2.22
N ASP A 117 15.32 2.39 -2.86
CA ASP A 117 13.92 2.24 -3.28
C ASP A 117 12.97 2.26 -2.07
N LYS A 118 13.29 1.54 -0.99
CA LYS A 118 12.48 1.57 0.25
C LYS A 118 12.38 2.98 0.82
N THR A 119 13.49 3.71 0.87
CA THR A 119 13.53 5.07 1.41
C THR A 119 12.73 6.03 0.54
N ALA A 120 12.85 5.93 -0.78
CA ALA A 120 12.07 6.72 -1.73
C ALA A 120 10.57 6.42 -1.65
N MET A 121 10.18 5.16 -1.42
CA MET A 121 8.78 4.78 -1.25
C MET A 121 8.21 5.25 0.09
N ALA A 122 9.01 5.22 1.16
CA ALA A 122 8.61 5.75 2.46
C ALA A 122 8.37 7.26 2.40
N SER A 123 9.29 8.02 1.80
CA SER A 123 9.15 9.47 1.67
C SER A 123 7.98 9.87 0.76
N LYS A 124 7.76 9.15 -0.36
CA LYS A 124 6.56 9.34 -1.19
C LYS A 124 5.27 9.12 -0.40
N LYS A 125 5.20 8.04 0.38
CA LYS A 125 4.03 7.75 1.22
C LYS A 125 3.79 8.85 2.26
N GLU A 126 4.84 9.36 2.89
CA GLU A 126 4.74 10.48 3.84
C GLU A 126 4.25 11.76 3.15
N GLN A 127 4.77 12.08 1.97
CA GLN A 127 4.34 13.23 1.18
C GLN A 127 2.88 13.12 0.75
N GLU A 128 2.44 11.96 0.27
CA GLU A 128 1.05 11.69 -0.11
C GLU A 128 0.11 11.81 1.10
N LEU A 129 0.50 11.29 2.26
CA LEU A 129 -0.28 11.41 3.50
C LEU A 129 -0.38 12.86 3.95
N LYS A 130 0.73 13.62 3.90
CA LYS A 130 0.74 15.04 4.24
C LYS A 130 -0.14 15.85 3.29
N ALA A 131 -0.01 15.65 1.99
CA ALA A 131 -0.84 16.33 0.99
C ALA A 131 -2.33 16.00 1.17
N ARG A 132 -2.66 14.73 1.50
CA ARG A 132 -4.04 14.32 1.80
C ARG A 132 -4.58 15.02 3.05
N LEU A 133 -3.77 15.11 4.11
CA LEU A 133 -4.15 15.77 5.35
C LEU A 133 -4.38 17.28 5.13
N GLU A 134 -3.49 17.95 4.41
CA GLU A 134 -3.62 19.37 4.07
C GLU A 134 -4.88 19.64 3.21
N ALA A 135 -5.15 18.76 2.24
CA ALA A 135 -6.38 18.83 1.44
C ALA A 135 -7.64 18.63 2.30
N GLU A 136 -7.63 17.68 3.24
CA GLU A 136 -8.75 17.45 4.16
C GLU A 136 -8.96 18.65 5.09
N GLN A 137 -7.89 19.24 5.63
CA GLN A 137 -7.96 20.44 6.48
C GLN A 137 -8.51 21.66 5.73
N ALA A 138 -8.09 21.87 4.47
CA ALA A 138 -8.61 22.95 3.63
C ALA A 138 -10.12 22.79 3.35
N VAL A 139 -10.55 21.57 3.00
CA VAL A 139 -11.98 21.26 2.78
C VAL A 139 -12.79 21.45 4.07
N ASN A 140 -12.26 21.01 5.21
CA ASN A 140 -12.94 21.16 6.50
C ASN A 140 -13.05 22.63 6.92
N LYS A 141 -11.99 23.44 6.71
CA LYS A 141 -12.03 24.89 6.96
C LYS A 141 -13.07 25.59 6.09
N ALA A 142 -13.10 25.31 4.79
CA ALA A 142 -14.10 25.88 3.88
C ALA A 142 -15.54 25.47 4.24
N LYS A 143 -15.75 24.21 4.64
CA LYS A 143 -17.04 23.74 5.16
C LYS A 143 -17.43 24.45 6.45
N ALA A 144 -16.49 24.67 7.37
CA ALA A 144 -16.75 25.38 8.63
C ALA A 144 -17.15 26.84 8.40
N GLU A 145 -16.47 27.54 7.49
CA GLU A 145 -16.82 28.92 7.10
C GLU A 145 -18.19 29.00 6.42
N ALA A 146 -18.53 28.06 5.53
CA ALA A 146 -19.84 27.99 4.90
C ALA A 146 -20.97 27.69 5.92
N VAL A 147 -20.70 26.79 6.89
CA VAL A 147 -21.65 26.49 7.97
C VAL A 147 -21.81 27.69 8.91
N ALA A 148 -20.73 28.40 9.22
CA ALA A 148 -20.78 29.63 10.03
C ALA A 148 -21.60 30.71 9.34
N LYS A 149 -21.40 30.92 8.03
CA LYS A 149 -22.19 31.85 7.23
C LYS A 149 -23.68 31.48 7.22
N LYS A 150 -24.01 30.20 6.95
CA LYS A 150 -25.41 29.72 6.99
C LYS A 150 -26.05 29.83 8.36
N LYS A 151 -25.29 29.57 9.44
CA LYS A 151 -25.79 29.74 10.81
C LYS A 151 -26.03 31.21 11.15
N ALA A 152 -25.15 32.12 10.70
CA ALA A 152 -25.32 33.56 10.88
C ALA A 152 -26.53 34.08 10.10
N GLU A 153 -26.73 33.64 8.85
CA GLU A 153 -27.90 33.97 8.04
C GLU A 153 -29.20 33.45 8.67
N LEU A 154 -29.22 32.21 9.17
CA LEU A 154 -30.37 31.64 9.87
C LEU A 154 -30.67 32.36 11.19
N ALA A 155 -29.64 32.77 11.95
CA ALA A 155 -29.82 33.53 13.18
C ALA A 155 -30.35 34.94 12.90
N ALA A 156 -29.87 35.61 11.86
CA ALA A 156 -30.38 36.91 11.43
C ALA A 156 -31.84 36.82 10.95
N ALA A 157 -32.19 35.82 10.13
CA ALA A 157 -33.56 35.60 9.68
C ALA A 157 -34.50 35.25 10.84
N LYS A 158 -34.03 34.50 11.85
CA LYS A 158 -34.81 34.20 13.05
C LYS A 158 -35.01 35.44 13.94
N ALA A 159 -33.99 36.29 14.07
CA ALA A 159 -34.09 37.56 14.81
C ALA A 159 -35.03 38.55 14.11
N GLU A 160 -35.00 38.63 12.77
CA GLU A 160 -35.97 39.44 12.00
C GLU A 160 -37.39 38.88 12.10
N ALA A 161 -37.57 37.55 12.09
CA ALA A 161 -38.88 36.92 12.28
C ALA A 161 -39.42 37.12 13.71
N GLU A 162 -38.58 37.04 14.75
CA GLU A 162 -38.97 37.37 16.13
C GLU A 162 -39.27 38.87 16.30
N ALA A 163 -38.52 39.76 15.64
CA ALA A 163 -38.79 41.19 15.66
C ALA A 163 -40.09 41.55 14.91
N ALA A 164 -40.38 40.88 13.78
CA ALA A 164 -41.63 41.04 13.06
C ALA A 164 -42.83 40.49 13.86
N ALA A 165 -42.68 39.33 14.50
CA ALA A 165 -43.71 38.76 15.38
C ALA A 165 -43.96 39.61 16.63
N ALA A 166 -42.92 40.23 17.20
CA ALA A 166 -43.06 41.17 18.32
C ALA A 166 -43.71 42.49 17.88
N ALA A 167 -43.43 42.98 16.67
CA ALA A 167 -44.09 44.15 16.10
C ALA A 167 -45.57 43.88 15.75
N GLU A 168 -45.89 42.67 15.27
CA GLU A 168 -47.27 42.23 14.98
C GLU A 168 -48.07 41.99 16.28
N ALA A 169 -47.43 41.47 17.34
CA ALA A 169 -48.04 41.37 18.67
C ALA A 169 -48.31 42.74 19.32
N ALA A 170 -47.41 43.73 19.14
CA ALA A 170 -47.61 45.09 19.61
C ALA A 170 -48.67 45.87 18.81
N ALA A 171 -48.86 45.54 17.52
CA ALA A 171 -49.90 46.15 16.69
C ALA A 171 -51.30 45.58 16.95
N ASN A 172 -51.41 44.37 17.51
CA ASN A 172 -52.69 43.73 17.84
C ASN A 172 -53.21 44.10 19.25
N GLU A 173 -52.52 45.00 19.97
CA GLU A 173 -52.87 45.47 21.33
C GLU A 173 -53.54 46.86 21.39
N ALA A 174 -53.99 47.43 20.27
CA ALA A 174 -55.01 48.50 20.27
C ALA A 174 -55.77 48.53 18.94
N PRO A 175 -57.13 48.49 18.88
CA PRO A 175 -58.06 49.16 19.82
C PRO A 175 -59.40 48.44 20.15
N ALA A 176 -59.96 48.70 21.33
CA ALA A 176 -61.41 48.78 21.69
C ALA A 176 -61.48 49.14 23.19
N GLU A 177 -62.17 50.16 23.72
CA GLU A 177 -63.30 50.97 23.23
C GLU A 177 -63.39 52.26 24.08
N GLU A 178 -64.00 53.30 23.49
CA GLU A 178 -64.21 54.66 24.00
C GLU A 178 -65.05 54.77 25.29
N ALA A 179 -64.73 55.82 26.05
CA ALA A 179 -65.49 56.65 27.00
C ALA A 179 -67.05 56.54 26.96
N PRO A 180 -67.83 56.85 28.04
CA PRO A 180 -67.81 58.21 28.63
C PRO A 180 -68.12 58.43 30.14
N ALA A 181 -67.59 59.56 30.62
CA ALA A 181 -68.18 60.67 31.42
C ALA A 181 -68.68 60.53 32.89
N ALA A 182 -68.27 61.56 33.69
CA ALA A 182 -68.86 62.21 34.89
C ALA A 182 -68.91 61.38 36.20
N GLU A 183 -68.76 61.89 37.43
CA GLU A 183 -69.02 63.20 38.07
C GLU A 183 -68.37 63.23 39.51
N ALA A 184 -68.17 64.42 40.11
CA ALA A 184 -68.01 64.80 41.55
C ALA A 184 -67.28 63.86 42.56
N GLU A 185 -66.36 64.31 43.44
CA GLU A 185 -66.41 65.39 44.45
C GLU A 185 -64.98 65.80 44.85
#